data_AF-A0A6I3GTU3-F1
#
_entry.id   AF-A0A6I3GTU3-F1
#
_cell.length_a   1.000
_cell.length_b   1.000
_cell.length_c   1.000
_cell.angle_alpha   90.00
_cell.angle_beta   90.00
_cell.angle_gamma   90.00
#
_symmetry.space_group_name_H-M   'P 1'
#
loop_
_entity.id
_entity.type
_entity.pdbx_description
1 polymer ?
#
loop_
_entity_poly.entity_id
_entity_poly.type
_entity_poly.pdbx_seq_one_letter_code
_entity_poly.pdbx_strand_id
1 'polypeptide(L)'
;MQIKALALSALIVSLTLTGCSSSATLACDPSGGGAQVDSVEVSSEPLTKPTVTFAFPITADSIQSRVVIEGDGAVFTGKNMIEFEFAGYNGATGELLQQTEFDGKNPSPGFFGPDSVPNFCSALAGAKEGSRVVAIFPPKDAHDGRGVPSL
;
A
#
# COMPACT_ATOMS: atom_id res chain seq x y z
N MET A 1 4.02 38.18 15.20
CA MET A 1 4.87 38.10 16.41
C MET A 1 4.28 37.01 17.31
N GLN A 2 4.82 35.79 17.28
CA GLN A 2 4.26 34.63 17.98
C GLN A 2 5.15 34.32 19.19
N ILE A 3 4.60 34.44 20.39
CA ILE A 3 5.27 34.12 21.65
C ILE A 3 5.29 32.59 21.78
N LYS A 4 6.49 32.00 21.82
CA LYS A 4 6.70 30.61 22.20
C LYS A 4 6.68 30.53 23.73
N ALA A 5 5.79 29.73 24.30
CA ALA A 5 5.86 29.32 25.69
C ALA A 5 5.84 27.78 25.76
N LEU A 6 6.95 27.22 26.24
CA LEU A 6 7.05 25.85 26.73
C LEU A 6 6.56 25.82 28.18
N ALA A 7 5.63 24.93 28.50
CA ALA A 7 5.35 24.55 29.88
C ALA A 7 5.56 23.04 30.02
N LEU A 8 6.70 22.67 30.59
CA LEU A 8 6.98 21.34 31.11
C LEU A 8 6.10 21.14 32.34
N SER A 9 5.15 20.20 32.29
CA SER A 9 4.53 19.65 33.49
C SER A 9 4.79 18.14 33.50
N ALA A 10 5.63 17.72 34.42
CA ALA A 10 5.88 16.32 34.71
C ALA A 10 4.65 15.76 35.43
N LEU A 11 3.75 15.14 34.66
CA LEU A 11 2.69 14.30 35.20
C LEU A 11 3.04 12.85 34.82
N ILE A 12 3.64 12.13 35.76
CA ILE A 12 3.79 10.67 35.66
C ILE A 12 2.39 10.10 35.83
N VAL A 13 1.65 10.05 34.72
CA VAL A 13 0.46 9.21 34.61
C VAL A 13 0.96 7.86 34.15
N SER A 14 0.94 6.89 35.05
CA SER A 14 1.03 5.48 34.70
C SER A 14 -0.18 5.12 33.84
N LEU A 15 -0.17 5.47 32.56
CA LEU A 15 -1.04 4.83 31.58
C LEU A 15 -0.61 3.37 31.55
N THR A 16 -1.30 2.52 32.30
CA THR A 16 -1.50 1.14 31.86
C THR A 16 -2.27 1.27 30.55
N LEU A 17 -1.52 1.40 29.45
CA LEU A 17 -2.01 1.22 28.11
C LEU A 17 -2.38 -0.25 28.02
N THR A 18 -3.52 -0.62 28.59
CA THR A 18 -4.23 -1.84 28.27
C THR A 18 -4.72 -1.63 26.85
N GLY A 19 -3.78 -1.72 25.90
CA GLY A 19 -4.09 -1.83 24.50
C GLY A 19 -4.86 -3.13 24.37
N CYS A 20 -6.19 -3.02 24.33
CA CYS A 20 -6.97 -3.98 23.57
C CYS A 20 -6.37 -3.93 22.16
N SER A 21 -5.40 -4.81 21.90
CA SER A 21 -4.98 -5.12 20.55
C SER A 21 -6.15 -5.88 19.95
N SER A 22 -7.19 -5.14 19.56
CA SER A 22 -8.23 -5.62 18.67
C SER A 22 -7.55 -5.79 17.33
N SER A 23 -6.78 -6.88 17.18
CA SER A 23 -6.20 -7.27 15.91
C SER A 23 -7.37 -7.42 14.95
N ALA A 24 -7.47 -6.50 14.00
CA ALA A 24 -8.52 -6.54 13.00
C ALA A 24 -8.44 -7.88 12.27
N THR A 25 -9.55 -8.62 12.19
CA THR A 25 -9.57 -9.90 11.49
C THR A 25 -9.49 -9.64 9.98
N LEU A 26 -8.33 -9.90 9.40
CA LEU A 26 -8.08 -9.81 7.96
C LEU A 26 -8.90 -10.88 7.22
N ALA A 27 -9.42 -10.54 6.04
CA ALA A 27 -10.06 -11.49 5.14
C ALA A 27 -9.04 -12.28 4.30
N CYS A 28 -7.82 -11.75 4.19
CA CYS A 28 -6.76 -12.26 3.32
C CYS A 28 -5.47 -12.35 4.11
N ASP A 29 -4.66 -13.35 3.77
CA ASP A 29 -3.31 -13.45 4.32
C ASP A 29 -2.45 -12.32 3.73
N PRO A 30 -1.76 -11.53 4.57
CA PRO A 30 -0.91 -10.46 4.09
C PRO A 30 0.27 -11.02 3.31
N SER A 31 0.57 -10.42 2.16
CA SER A 31 1.78 -10.76 1.43
C SER A 31 3.02 -10.37 2.22
N GLY A 32 4.08 -11.18 2.10
CA GLY A 32 5.38 -10.86 2.69
C GLY A 32 6.16 -9.84 1.85
N GLY A 33 7.24 -9.33 2.42
CA GLY A 33 8.27 -8.64 1.66
C GLY A 33 9.11 -9.61 0.81
N GLY A 34 10.14 -9.10 0.15
CA GLY A 34 11.08 -9.92 -0.60
C GLY A 34 12.00 -9.11 -1.49
N ALA A 35 13.05 -9.76 -1.98
CA ALA A 35 14.14 -9.10 -2.71
C ALA A 35 13.68 -8.30 -3.93
N GLN A 36 12.58 -8.71 -4.58
CA GLN A 36 12.09 -8.03 -5.77
C GLN A 36 11.40 -6.71 -5.38
N VAL A 37 10.50 -6.73 -4.39
CA VAL A 37 9.84 -5.49 -3.94
C VAL A 37 10.81 -4.55 -3.21
N ASP A 38 11.85 -5.09 -2.59
CA ASP A 38 12.93 -4.32 -1.98
C ASP A 38 13.81 -3.61 -3.02
N SER A 39 13.89 -4.15 -4.25
CA SER A 39 14.61 -3.53 -5.36
C SER A 39 13.86 -2.37 -6.03
N VAL A 40 12.58 -2.17 -5.70
CA VAL A 40 11.78 -1.08 -6.24
C VAL A 40 11.99 0.18 -5.41
N GLU A 41 12.47 1.23 -6.04
CA GLU A 41 12.60 2.56 -5.43
C GLU A 41 11.32 3.36 -5.64
N VAL A 42 10.80 3.94 -4.57
CA VAL A 42 9.59 4.77 -4.59
C VAL A 42 9.87 6.03 -3.80
N SER A 43 9.60 7.21 -4.38
CA SER A 43 9.76 8.46 -3.64
C SER A 43 8.85 8.49 -2.41
N SER A 44 9.42 8.90 -1.28
CA SER A 44 8.77 8.86 0.04
C SER A 44 8.16 10.19 0.45
N GLU A 45 8.07 11.16 -0.47
CA GLU A 45 7.42 12.43 -0.20
C GLU A 45 5.91 12.23 -0.02
N PRO A 46 5.34 12.64 1.13
CA PRO A 46 3.90 12.57 1.36
C PRO A 46 3.15 13.53 0.43
N LEU A 47 1.93 13.14 0.03
CA LEU A 47 1.00 14.00 -0.72
C LEU A 47 1.51 14.51 -2.08
N THR A 48 2.55 13.87 -2.63
CA THR A 48 3.02 14.10 -4.00
C THR A 48 2.90 12.84 -4.83
N LYS A 49 2.81 13.00 -6.16
CA LYS A 49 2.87 11.89 -7.10
C LYS A 49 4.19 11.15 -6.94
N PRO A 50 4.17 9.83 -6.65
CA PRO A 50 5.39 9.08 -6.46
C PRO A 50 6.18 8.95 -7.76
N THR A 51 7.50 9.01 -7.67
CA THR A 51 8.40 8.51 -8.71
C THR A 51 8.76 7.08 -8.36
N VAL A 52 8.64 6.16 -9.33
CA VAL A 52 8.89 4.73 -9.17
C VAL A 52 10.01 4.33 -10.13
N THR A 53 11.04 3.66 -9.62
CA THR A 53 12.19 3.18 -10.41
C THR A 53 12.50 1.73 -10.03
N PHE A 54 12.71 0.89 -11.05
CA PHE A 54 13.06 -0.52 -10.90
C PHE A 54 13.72 -1.03 -12.19
N ALA A 55 14.50 -2.11 -12.08
CA ALA A 55 15.02 -2.81 -13.25
C ALA A 55 13.92 -3.69 -13.86
N PHE A 56 13.81 -3.71 -15.19
CA PHE A 56 12.89 -4.59 -15.91
C PHE A 56 13.67 -5.58 -16.81
N PRO A 57 13.20 -6.84 -16.95
CA PRO A 57 11.96 -7.37 -16.39
C PRO A 57 12.04 -7.61 -14.87
N ILE A 58 10.95 -7.34 -14.15
CA ILE A 58 10.77 -7.65 -12.73
C ILE A 58 9.57 -8.59 -12.55
N THR A 59 9.75 -9.62 -11.74
CA THR A 59 8.69 -10.56 -11.36
C THR A 59 9.04 -11.25 -10.04
N ALA A 60 8.07 -11.90 -9.41
CA ALA A 60 8.23 -12.68 -8.19
C ALA A 60 7.44 -13.99 -8.27
N ASP A 61 7.80 -14.97 -7.44
CA ASP A 61 7.11 -16.27 -7.38
C ASP A 61 5.79 -16.20 -6.59
N SER A 62 5.64 -15.16 -5.76
CA SER A 62 4.46 -14.84 -4.97
C SER A 62 4.26 -13.33 -4.93
N ILE A 63 3.09 -12.88 -4.50
CA ILE A 63 2.89 -11.46 -4.20
C ILE A 63 3.94 -11.03 -3.17
N GLN A 64 4.64 -9.94 -3.47
CA GLN A 64 5.54 -9.28 -2.53
C GLN A 64 5.03 -7.86 -2.30
N SER A 65 4.90 -7.42 -1.06
CA SER A 65 4.54 -6.05 -0.76
C SER A 65 5.32 -5.50 0.43
N ARG A 66 5.43 -4.17 0.48
CA ARG A 66 5.97 -3.45 1.64
C ARG A 66 5.37 -2.06 1.73
N VAL A 67 5.25 -1.56 2.95
CA VAL A 67 4.87 -0.18 3.24
C VAL A 67 6.10 0.72 3.02
N VAL A 68 5.95 1.73 2.15
CA VAL A 68 6.94 2.79 1.89
C VAL A 68 6.77 3.94 2.88
N ILE A 69 5.51 4.33 3.11
CA ILE A 69 5.10 5.38 4.05
C ILE A 69 3.97 4.78 4.88
N GLU A 70 4.14 4.77 6.21
CA GLU A 70 3.13 4.26 7.14
C GLU A 70 2.01 5.29 7.31
N GLY A 71 0.77 4.85 7.11
CA GLY A 71 -0.42 5.61 7.45
C GLY A 71 -0.76 5.52 8.94
N ASP A 72 -1.73 6.31 9.38
CA ASP A 72 -2.18 6.36 10.77
C ASP A 72 -3.66 6.04 10.95
N GLY A 73 -4.38 5.76 9.85
CA GLY A 73 -5.80 5.49 9.87
C GLY A 73 -6.16 4.01 10.10
N ALA A 74 -7.37 3.64 9.68
CA ALA A 74 -7.91 2.30 9.89
C ALA A 74 -7.12 1.23 9.12
N VAL A 75 -7.00 0.04 9.70
CA VAL A 75 -6.36 -1.10 9.02
C VAL A 75 -7.25 -1.61 7.89
N PHE A 76 -6.67 -1.79 6.70
CA PHE A 76 -7.32 -2.46 5.60
C PHE A 76 -7.47 -3.97 5.89
N THR A 77 -8.72 -4.45 5.86
CA THR A 77 -9.07 -5.83 6.24
C THR A 77 -9.53 -6.69 5.07
N GLY A 78 -9.69 -6.13 3.86
CA GLY A 78 -10.32 -6.83 2.73
C GLY A 78 -11.85 -6.97 2.82
N LYS A 79 -12.48 -6.31 3.79
CA LYS A 79 -13.94 -6.37 4.03
C LYS A 79 -14.68 -5.08 3.73
N ASN A 80 -13.96 -4.03 3.35
CA ASN A 80 -14.48 -2.69 3.15
C ASN A 80 -14.13 -2.19 1.74
N MET A 81 -14.97 -1.29 1.23
CA MET A 81 -14.61 -0.47 0.08
C MET A 81 -13.56 0.56 0.52
N ILE A 82 -12.59 0.84 -0.35
CA ILE A 82 -11.58 1.88 -0.16
C ILE A 82 -11.55 2.81 -1.37
N GLU A 83 -11.02 4.00 -1.15
CA GLU A 83 -10.56 4.89 -2.20
C GLU A 83 -9.03 4.90 -2.17
N PHE A 84 -8.39 4.83 -3.34
CA PHE A 84 -6.95 4.76 -3.43
C PHE A 84 -6.42 5.46 -4.69
N GLU A 85 -5.23 6.03 -4.55
CA GLU A 85 -4.44 6.56 -5.65
C GLU A 85 -3.41 5.50 -6.05
N PHE A 86 -3.19 5.27 -7.34
CA PHE A 86 -2.32 4.19 -7.81
C PHE A 86 -1.57 4.55 -9.09
N ALA A 87 -0.48 3.84 -9.30
CA ALA A 87 0.23 3.76 -10.57
C ALA A 87 0.60 2.29 -10.81
N GLY A 88 0.10 1.72 -11.90
CA GLY A 88 0.39 0.37 -12.35
C GLY A 88 1.39 0.38 -13.49
N TYR A 89 2.38 -0.50 -13.43
CA TYR A 89 3.45 -0.60 -14.42
C TYR A 89 3.52 -2.02 -14.99
N ASN A 90 3.93 -2.14 -16.25
CA ASN A 90 4.24 -3.41 -16.87
C ASN A 90 5.60 -3.89 -16.34
N GLY A 91 5.62 -4.97 -15.56
CA GLY A 91 6.86 -5.50 -14.99
C GLY A 91 7.87 -5.96 -16.03
N ALA A 92 7.45 -6.33 -17.24
CA ALA A 92 8.34 -6.80 -18.30
C ALA A 92 9.04 -5.64 -19.05
N THR A 93 8.33 -4.54 -19.29
CA THR A 93 8.82 -3.41 -20.11
C THR A 93 9.16 -2.16 -19.30
N GLY A 94 8.70 -2.07 -18.05
CA GLY A 94 8.80 -0.86 -17.22
C GLY A 94 7.79 0.22 -17.58
N GLU A 95 6.93 0.00 -18.58
CA GLU A 95 5.98 1.00 -19.07
C GLU A 95 4.85 1.25 -18.08
N LEU A 96 4.43 2.52 -17.97
CA LEU A 96 3.26 2.88 -17.20
C LEU A 96 2.00 2.40 -17.92
N LEU A 97 1.17 1.65 -17.21
CA LEU A 97 -0.11 1.13 -17.72
C LEU A 97 -1.26 2.07 -17.43
N GLN A 98 -1.43 2.39 -16.15
CA GLN A 98 -2.54 3.18 -15.62
C GLN A 98 -2.08 3.93 -14.38
N GLN A 99 -2.65 5.12 -14.17
CA GLN A 99 -2.45 5.86 -12.93
C GLN A 99 -3.62 6.78 -12.66
N THR A 100 -3.77 7.16 -11.40
CA THR A 100 -4.55 8.32 -10.98
C THR A 100 -3.64 9.56 -10.93
N GLU A 101 -4.20 10.72 -10.60
CA GLU A 101 -3.47 12.00 -10.58
C GLU A 101 -2.66 12.25 -9.31
N PHE A 102 -2.92 11.48 -8.24
CA PHE A 102 -2.33 11.64 -6.91
C PHE A 102 -2.59 13.02 -6.28
N ASP A 103 -3.70 13.66 -6.65
CA ASP A 103 -4.10 14.98 -6.14
C ASP A 103 -5.23 14.92 -5.10
N GLY A 104 -5.71 13.71 -4.80
CA GLY A 104 -6.76 13.44 -3.80
C GLY A 104 -8.16 13.88 -4.22
N LYS A 105 -8.37 14.30 -5.47
CA LYS A 105 -9.69 14.77 -5.94
C LYS A 105 -10.50 13.68 -6.60
N ASN A 106 -9.84 12.74 -7.29
CA ASN A 106 -10.48 11.65 -8.02
C ASN A 106 -9.78 10.32 -7.75
N PRO A 107 -9.72 9.87 -6.49
CA PRO A 107 -9.18 8.55 -6.19
C PRO A 107 -10.05 7.47 -6.82
N SER A 108 -9.46 6.31 -7.08
CA SER A 108 -10.20 5.16 -7.61
C SER A 108 -10.93 4.44 -6.47
N PRO A 109 -12.25 4.19 -6.57
CA PRO A 109 -12.95 3.35 -5.62
C PRO A 109 -12.69 1.86 -5.91
N GLY A 110 -12.55 1.04 -4.88
CA GLY A 110 -12.32 -0.39 -5.02
C GLY A 110 -12.80 -1.21 -3.83
N PHE A 111 -13.30 -2.42 -4.11
CA PHE A 111 -13.52 -3.46 -3.11
C PHE A 111 -12.59 -4.63 -3.43
N PHE A 112 -11.63 -4.88 -2.54
CA PHE A 112 -10.60 -5.89 -2.74
C PHE A 112 -10.73 -7.00 -1.68
N GLY A 113 -11.65 -7.92 -1.92
CA GLY A 113 -11.83 -9.13 -1.11
C GLY A 113 -10.95 -10.30 -1.57
N PRO A 114 -11.07 -11.48 -0.94
CA PRO A 114 -10.23 -12.65 -1.23
C PRO A 114 -10.17 -13.09 -2.70
N ASP A 115 -11.25 -12.87 -3.45
CA ASP A 115 -11.36 -13.27 -4.85
C ASP A 115 -11.01 -12.14 -5.85
N SER A 116 -10.46 -11.02 -5.38
CA SER A 116 -10.09 -9.90 -6.25
C SER A 116 -8.95 -10.28 -7.20
N VAL A 117 -9.08 -9.91 -8.48
CA VAL A 117 -7.98 -9.97 -9.47
C VAL A 117 -7.84 -8.57 -10.08
N PRO A 118 -6.69 -7.89 -9.90
CA PRO A 118 -5.51 -8.32 -9.15
C PRO A 118 -5.77 -8.56 -7.66
N ASN A 119 -4.98 -9.43 -7.01
CA ASN A 119 -5.11 -9.77 -5.58
C ASN A 119 -4.60 -8.65 -4.64
N PHE A 120 -5.21 -7.48 -4.76
CA PHE A 120 -4.97 -6.34 -3.88
C PHE A 120 -5.30 -6.65 -2.42
N CYS A 121 -6.19 -7.61 -2.17
CA CYS A 121 -6.54 -8.01 -0.82
C CYS A 121 -5.30 -8.49 -0.04
N SER A 122 -4.53 -9.43 -0.60
CA SER A 122 -3.30 -9.90 0.03
C SER A 122 -2.22 -8.82 0.08
N ALA A 123 -2.06 -8.04 -1.01
CA ALA A 123 -1.04 -7.01 -1.11
C ALA A 123 -1.19 -5.87 -0.08
N LEU A 124 -2.43 -5.52 0.27
CA LEU A 124 -2.77 -4.40 1.15
C LEU A 124 -3.20 -4.84 2.56
N ALA A 125 -3.43 -6.13 2.80
CA ALA A 125 -3.91 -6.62 4.09
C ALA A 125 -2.99 -6.19 5.23
N GLY A 126 -3.57 -5.55 6.26
CA GLY A 126 -2.82 -5.05 7.40
C GLY A 126 -2.24 -3.64 7.23
N ALA A 127 -2.17 -3.10 6.00
CA ALA A 127 -1.77 -1.72 5.77
C ALA A 127 -2.82 -0.76 6.33
N LYS A 128 -2.38 0.38 6.88
CA LYS A 128 -3.29 1.41 7.37
C LYS A 128 -3.70 2.38 6.27
N GLU A 129 -4.89 2.94 6.39
CA GLU A 129 -5.30 4.10 5.60
C GLU A 129 -4.26 5.22 5.69
N GLY A 130 -3.98 5.85 4.55
CA GLY A 130 -2.89 6.82 4.39
C GLY A 130 -1.53 6.19 4.06
N SER A 131 -1.40 4.86 4.10
CA SER A 131 -0.14 4.21 3.74
C SER A 131 0.14 4.29 2.24
N ARG A 132 1.42 4.44 1.89
CA ARG A 132 1.92 4.17 0.54
C ARG A 132 2.49 2.76 0.53
N VAL A 133 1.90 1.87 -0.27
CA VAL A 133 2.34 0.49 -0.42
C VAL A 133 2.87 0.29 -1.83
N VAL A 134 3.97 -0.44 -1.95
CA VAL A 134 4.45 -0.98 -3.23
C VAL A 134 4.25 -2.49 -3.22
N ALA A 135 3.80 -3.03 -4.34
CA ALA A 135 3.55 -4.45 -4.48
C ALA A 135 3.96 -4.95 -5.87
N ILE A 136 4.43 -6.20 -5.92
CA ILE A 136 4.68 -6.94 -7.15
C ILE A 136 3.67 -8.08 -7.21
N PHE A 137 2.92 -8.13 -8.30
CA PHE A 137 1.96 -9.19 -8.58
C PHE A 137 2.55 -10.14 -9.64
N PRO A 138 2.77 -11.42 -9.32
CA PRO A 138 3.04 -12.43 -10.34
C PRO A 138 1.89 -12.47 -11.37
N PRO A 139 2.14 -12.93 -12.61
CA PRO A 139 1.11 -12.98 -13.66
C PRO A 139 -0.21 -13.65 -13.24
N LYS A 140 -0.11 -14.72 -12.42
CA LYS A 140 -1.27 -15.44 -11.89
C LYS A 140 -2.16 -14.54 -11.01
N ASP A 141 -1.55 -13.71 -10.16
CA ASP A 141 -2.24 -12.84 -9.22
C ASP A 141 -2.66 -11.50 -9.84
N ALA A 142 -2.04 -11.10 -10.95
CA ALA A 142 -2.36 -9.88 -11.68
C ALA A 142 -3.50 -10.08 -12.69
N HIS A 143 -3.46 -11.17 -13.45
CA HIS A 143 -4.30 -11.37 -14.64
C HIS A 143 -4.51 -12.86 -14.97
N ASP A 144 -4.55 -13.73 -13.96
CA ASP A 144 -4.73 -15.19 -14.09
C ASP A 144 -3.70 -15.88 -15.00
N GLY A 145 -2.53 -15.28 -15.21
CA GLY A 145 -1.52 -15.77 -16.14
C GLY A 145 -1.87 -15.55 -17.62
N ARG A 146 -2.95 -14.82 -17.91
CA ARG A 146 -3.38 -14.48 -19.27
C ARG A 146 -2.79 -13.15 -19.68
N GLY A 147 -2.06 -13.07 -20.79
CA GLY A 147 -1.63 -11.78 -21.33
C GLY A 147 -2.82 -10.85 -21.51
N VAL A 148 -2.68 -9.59 -21.12
CA VAL A 148 -3.71 -8.56 -21.30
C VAL A 148 -3.30 -7.76 -22.54
N PRO A 149 -3.84 -8.02 -23.74
CA PRO A 149 -3.29 -7.47 -24.99
C PRO A 149 -3.38 -5.94 -25.13
N SER A 150 -4.11 -5.28 -24.22
CA SER A 150 -4.30 -3.84 -24.14
C SER A 150 -3.38 -3.15 -23.13
N LEU A 151 -2.51 -3.91 -22.45
CA LEU A 151 -1.50 -3.47 -21.47
C LEU A 151 -0.11 -4.00 -21.91
#